data_AF-A0A1M5Q6R4-F1
#
_entry.id   AF-A0A1M5Q6R4-F1
#
_cell.length_a   1.000
_cell.length_b   1.000
_cell.length_c   1.000
_cell.angle_alpha   90.00
_cell.angle_beta   90.00
_cell.angle_gamma   90.00
#
_symmetry.space_group_name_H-M   'P 1'
#
loop_
_entity.id
_entity.type
_entity.pdbx_description
1 polymer ?
#
loop_
_entity_poly.entity_id
_entity_poly.type
_entity_poly.pdbx_seq_one_letter_code
_entity_poly.pdbx_strand_id
1 'polypeptide(L)'
;MKKILTTILIALTSIVLLTGCSKADNYIGNADDETKTLIGETILNYKQSHPFESAMVLDENKTKVFDGETYIKIVSGYGYESFDSYKNLLNNTYTKNKIKDQLNFDSKDSLIKESDNLLYLNSNDAELFKEIFGKTKVDLNSIDVITKSENALVISYKTYSSDLFFKEPFTDYLVLVNEGGKFLVEDVIDKYSIPDNEEILKISEHFNLGSENSNLILRGSGSSFNNASKTFFKVYELKDNSLEIKYACALPQNPNLPIENLEIEDGQILNSYFKKLYPNNDNTKMLITVAENTENTNYSPKTEEQYVIYSSFNSGNGSGEYIVIPKYVDSGFIQLKNYKENGFFQLDDFINGVSGDYTIFSNDSKEPAFEFKTEDLKNNIIPDGVKLVNYYDVLNILEEAL
;
A
#
# COMPACT_ATOMS: atom_id res chain seq x y z
N MET A 1 7.03 68.95 -2.00
CA MET A 1 6.73 68.13 -0.79
C MET A 1 5.65 67.07 -1.03
N LYS A 2 4.46 67.41 -1.57
CA LYS A 2 3.40 66.41 -1.83
C LYS A 2 3.87 65.20 -2.66
N LYS A 3 4.59 65.43 -3.78
CA LYS A 3 5.10 64.33 -4.63
C LYS A 3 6.07 63.38 -3.92
N ILE A 4 6.97 63.91 -3.08
CA ILE A 4 7.94 63.10 -2.34
C ILE A 4 7.23 62.25 -1.28
N LEU A 5 6.22 62.81 -0.60
CA LEU A 5 5.39 62.05 0.33
C LEU A 5 4.62 60.93 -0.38
N THR A 6 4.09 61.17 -1.59
CA THR A 6 3.39 60.14 -2.36
C THR A 6 4.32 59.03 -2.81
N THR A 7 5.55 59.35 -3.24
CA THR A 7 6.54 58.34 -3.64
C THR A 7 7.00 57.49 -2.45
N ILE A 8 7.17 58.10 -1.26
CA ILE A 8 7.51 57.37 -0.03
C ILE A 8 6.34 56.48 0.41
N LEU A 9 5.09 56.97 0.30
CA LEU A 9 3.90 56.19 0.68
C LEU A 9 3.70 54.98 -0.25
N ILE A 10 3.95 55.13 -1.56
CA ILE A 10 3.91 54.03 -2.53
C ILE A 10 5.05 53.04 -2.27
N ALA A 11 6.27 53.51 -1.99
CA ALA A 11 7.39 52.62 -1.67
C ALA A 11 7.15 51.83 -0.37
N LEU A 12 6.54 52.44 0.65
CA LEU A 12 6.19 51.78 1.91
C LEU A 12 5.03 50.77 1.75
N THR A 13 4.01 51.07 0.96
CA THR A 13 2.96 50.08 0.66
C THR A 13 3.46 48.94 -0.23
N SER A 14 4.43 49.20 -1.13
CA SER A 14 5.11 48.14 -1.89
C SER A 14 6.00 47.24 -1.01
N ILE A 15 6.60 47.77 0.06
CA ILE A 15 7.41 46.98 1.00
C ILE A 15 6.53 46.11 1.91
N VAL A 16 5.34 46.58 2.31
CA VAL A 16 4.38 45.78 3.10
C VAL A 16 3.66 44.72 2.26
N LEU A 17 3.62 44.87 0.93
CA LEU A 17 3.19 43.82 0.01
C LEU A 17 4.32 42.83 -0.37
N LEU A 18 5.55 43.09 0.06
CA LEU A 18 6.74 42.26 -0.17
C LEU A 18 7.29 41.58 1.11
N THR A 19 6.67 41.76 2.28
CA THR A 19 6.55 40.64 3.24
C THR A 19 5.49 39.71 2.69
N GLY A 20 5.82 39.10 1.55
CA GLY A 20 4.99 38.11 0.92
C GLY A 20 4.68 37.04 1.95
N CYS A 21 3.45 36.54 1.90
CA CYS A 21 3.22 35.15 2.20
C CYS A 21 4.41 34.38 1.60
N SER A 22 5.32 33.90 2.44
CA SER A 22 6.06 32.71 2.12
C SER A 22 4.97 31.67 1.92
N LYS A 23 4.48 31.56 0.69
CA LYS A 23 3.97 30.29 0.22
C LYS A 23 5.13 29.36 0.51
N ALA A 24 4.94 28.47 1.46
CA ALA A 24 5.76 27.27 1.47
C ALA A 24 5.65 26.73 0.04
N ASP A 25 6.79 26.57 -0.62
CA ASP A 25 6.83 25.83 -1.86
C ASP A 25 6.16 24.49 -1.58
N ASN A 26 4.97 24.30 -2.14
CA ASN A 26 4.27 23.03 -2.12
C ASN A 26 5.14 22.07 -2.95
N TYR A 27 6.03 21.33 -2.30
CA TYR A 27 6.86 20.33 -2.96
C TYR A 27 5.99 19.09 -3.24
N ILE A 28 5.19 19.19 -4.29
CA ILE A 28 5.14 18.14 -5.31
C ILE A 28 6.05 18.71 -6.40
N GLY A 29 7.36 18.57 -6.20
CA GLY A 29 8.36 19.30 -6.96
C GLY A 29 9.61 18.48 -7.15
N ASN A 30 10.17 18.59 -8.35
CA ASN A 30 11.41 17.95 -8.75
C ASN A 30 12.52 18.26 -7.73
N ALA A 31 13.20 17.23 -7.25
CA ALA A 31 14.29 17.37 -6.31
C ALA A 31 15.38 18.30 -6.87
N ASP A 32 15.97 19.13 -6.00
CA ASP A 32 17.12 19.93 -6.38
C ASP A 32 18.35 19.04 -6.68
N ASP A 33 19.34 19.62 -7.36
CA ASP A 33 20.52 18.87 -7.81
C ASP A 33 21.37 18.34 -6.63
N GLU A 34 21.36 19.04 -5.50
CA GLU A 34 22.04 18.61 -4.27
C GLU A 34 21.39 17.35 -3.71
N THR A 35 20.06 17.35 -3.57
CA THR A 35 19.27 16.21 -3.11
C THR A 35 19.43 15.02 -4.06
N LYS A 36 19.36 15.24 -5.38
CA LYS A 36 19.59 14.17 -6.38
C LYS A 36 20.98 13.57 -6.26
N THR A 37 22.00 14.40 -6.05
CA THR A 37 23.38 13.92 -5.85
C THR A 37 23.49 13.10 -4.56
N LEU A 38 22.83 13.53 -3.50
CA LEU A 38 22.87 12.88 -2.19
C LEU A 38 22.22 11.50 -2.18
N ILE A 39 21.14 11.29 -2.95
CA ILE A 39 20.35 10.04 -2.91
C ILE A 39 20.48 9.19 -4.17
N GLY A 40 21.03 9.73 -5.27
CA GLY A 40 21.05 9.05 -6.57
C GLY A 40 21.80 7.72 -6.53
N GLU A 41 22.93 7.65 -5.84
CA GLU A 41 23.67 6.40 -5.67
C GLU A 41 22.87 5.36 -4.86
N THR A 42 22.16 5.79 -3.80
CA THR A 42 21.28 4.92 -3.01
C THR A 42 20.16 4.34 -3.88
N ILE A 43 19.52 5.15 -4.74
CA ILE A 43 18.46 4.68 -5.66
C ILE A 43 19.02 3.67 -6.68
N LEU A 44 20.17 3.96 -7.28
CA LEU A 44 20.81 3.06 -8.23
C LEU A 44 21.17 1.73 -7.55
N ASN A 45 21.75 1.77 -6.36
CA ASN A 45 22.09 0.57 -5.60
C ASN A 45 20.84 -0.20 -5.17
N TYR A 46 19.76 0.47 -4.79
CA TYR A 46 18.46 -0.15 -4.50
C TYR A 46 17.98 -1.01 -5.67
N LYS A 47 17.97 -0.44 -6.88
CA LYS A 47 17.61 -1.17 -8.10
C LYS A 47 18.56 -2.34 -8.37
N GLN A 48 19.87 -2.16 -8.20
CA GLN A 48 20.82 -3.28 -8.36
C GLN A 48 20.69 -4.37 -7.29
N SER A 49 20.26 -4.03 -6.07
CA SER A 49 20.11 -4.97 -4.95
C SER A 49 18.90 -5.89 -5.08
N HIS A 50 18.01 -5.62 -6.04
CA HIS A 50 16.93 -6.54 -6.39
C HIS A 50 17.46 -7.55 -7.38
N PRO A 51 17.37 -8.86 -7.08
CA PRO A 51 17.93 -9.87 -7.95
C PRO A 51 17.34 -9.82 -9.36
N PHE A 52 16.07 -9.43 -9.46
CA PHE A 52 15.34 -9.32 -10.71
C PHE A 52 15.82 -8.19 -11.64
N GLU A 53 16.43 -7.12 -11.14
CA GLU A 53 16.74 -5.93 -11.95
C GLU A 53 18.22 -5.81 -12.36
N SER A 54 19.11 -6.63 -11.80
CA SER A 54 20.53 -6.65 -12.14
C SER A 54 20.84 -7.75 -13.16
N ALA A 55 21.77 -7.50 -14.07
CA ALA A 55 22.24 -8.49 -15.04
C ALA A 55 23.08 -9.57 -14.35
N MET A 56 22.43 -10.44 -13.59
CA MET A 56 23.04 -11.61 -12.99
C MET A 56 23.34 -12.66 -14.04
N VAL A 57 24.47 -13.33 -13.90
CA VAL A 57 24.82 -14.52 -14.67
C VAL A 57 24.76 -15.70 -13.71
N LEU A 58 23.96 -16.70 -14.08
CA LEU A 58 23.78 -17.94 -13.31
C LEU A 58 24.57 -19.08 -13.96
N ASP A 59 25.16 -19.97 -13.14
CA ASP A 59 25.77 -21.23 -13.60
C ASP A 59 24.81 -22.38 -13.30
N GLU A 60 23.92 -22.68 -14.26
CA GLU A 60 22.90 -23.73 -14.14
C GLU A 60 23.49 -25.12 -13.87
N ASN A 61 24.79 -25.34 -14.14
CA ASN A 61 25.47 -26.59 -13.84
C ASN A 61 25.98 -26.67 -12.39
N LYS A 62 25.94 -25.56 -11.65
CA LYS A 62 26.38 -25.47 -10.25
C LYS A 62 25.21 -25.16 -9.36
N THR A 63 24.52 -26.22 -8.96
CA THR A 63 23.39 -26.13 -8.03
C THR A 63 23.77 -26.58 -6.62
N LYS A 64 22.99 -26.13 -5.65
CA LYS A 64 23.05 -26.60 -4.27
C LYS A 64 21.63 -26.67 -3.71
N VAL A 65 21.38 -27.64 -2.82
CA VAL A 65 20.09 -27.79 -2.16
C VAL A 65 20.16 -27.16 -0.78
N PHE A 66 19.22 -26.26 -0.49
CA PHE A 66 19.00 -25.67 0.82
C PHE A 66 17.56 -25.94 1.22
N ASP A 67 17.34 -26.53 2.39
CA ASP A 67 16.00 -26.77 2.96
C ASP A 67 15.03 -27.55 2.03
N GLY A 68 15.57 -28.37 1.13
CA GLY A 68 14.80 -29.16 0.16
C GLY A 68 14.55 -28.46 -1.19
N GLU A 69 14.88 -27.18 -1.30
CA GLU A 69 14.77 -26.39 -2.52
C GLU A 69 16.11 -26.32 -3.26
N THR A 70 16.06 -26.25 -4.60
CA THR A 70 17.26 -26.15 -5.43
C THR A 70 17.62 -24.69 -5.68
N TYR A 71 18.89 -24.36 -5.54
CA TYR A 71 19.43 -23.04 -5.83
C TYR A 71 20.57 -23.13 -6.84
N ILE A 72 20.67 -22.13 -7.71
CA ILE A 72 21.65 -22.02 -8.80
C ILE A 72 22.70 -20.98 -8.41
N LYS A 73 23.98 -21.29 -8.60
CA LYS A 73 25.07 -20.38 -8.27
C LYS A 73 25.01 -19.10 -9.12
N ILE A 74 25.16 -17.96 -8.47
CA ILE A 74 25.41 -16.67 -9.11
C ILE A 74 26.92 -16.55 -9.40
N VAL A 75 27.27 -16.28 -10.65
CA VAL A 75 28.68 -16.23 -11.13
C VAL A 75 29.19 -14.80 -11.25
N SER A 76 28.29 -13.88 -11.60
CA SER A 76 28.59 -12.45 -11.71
C SER A 76 27.29 -11.64 -11.71
N GLY A 77 27.40 -10.34 -11.41
CA GLY A 77 26.30 -9.38 -11.34
C GLY A 77 26.70 -8.30 -10.33
N TYR A 78 26.31 -7.05 -10.53
CA TYR A 78 26.79 -5.93 -9.72
C TYR A 78 26.53 -6.18 -8.21
N GLY A 79 27.59 -6.45 -7.46
CA GLY A 79 27.52 -6.73 -6.03
C GLY A 79 27.20 -8.19 -5.67
N TYR A 80 27.03 -9.10 -6.62
CA TYR A 80 26.69 -10.51 -6.34
C TYR A 80 27.84 -11.48 -6.58
N GLU A 81 29.04 -10.98 -6.85
CA GLU A 81 30.21 -11.82 -7.14
C GLU A 81 30.69 -12.61 -5.90
N SER A 82 30.34 -12.12 -4.71
CA SER A 82 30.63 -12.74 -3.41
C SER A 82 29.65 -12.26 -2.35
N PHE A 83 29.57 -12.95 -1.22
CA PHE A 83 28.80 -12.47 -0.08
C PHE A 83 29.33 -11.14 0.46
N ASP A 84 30.65 -10.94 0.48
CA ASP A 84 31.26 -9.66 0.89
C ASP A 84 30.85 -8.50 -0.03
N SER A 85 30.86 -8.72 -1.35
CA SER A 85 30.38 -7.75 -2.34
C SER A 85 28.91 -7.39 -2.09
N TYR A 86 28.08 -8.40 -1.82
CA TYR A 86 26.64 -8.23 -1.65
C TYR A 86 26.32 -7.50 -0.36
N LYS A 87 27.00 -7.87 0.72
CA LYS A 87 26.92 -7.16 1.99
C LYS A 87 27.34 -5.69 1.84
N ASN A 88 28.37 -5.39 1.04
CA ASN A 88 28.77 -4.02 0.76
C ASN A 88 27.70 -3.25 -0.06
N LEU A 89 27.09 -3.90 -1.05
CA LEU A 89 25.94 -3.33 -1.78
C LEU A 89 24.80 -2.99 -0.81
N LEU A 90 24.39 -3.94 0.04
CA LEU A 90 23.31 -3.73 1.01
C LEU A 90 23.64 -2.62 2.02
N ASN A 91 24.87 -2.58 2.57
CA ASN A 91 25.32 -1.51 3.49
C ASN A 91 25.26 -0.11 2.86
N ASN A 92 25.40 -0.03 1.54
CA ASN A 92 25.35 1.24 0.81
C ASN A 92 23.95 1.60 0.31
N THR A 93 22.95 0.75 0.60
CA THR A 93 21.60 0.86 0.07
C THR A 93 20.58 1.01 1.18
N TYR A 94 20.64 0.13 2.19
CA TYR A 94 19.59 -0.06 3.20
C TYR A 94 20.06 0.39 4.58
N THR A 95 19.12 0.74 5.45
CA THR A 95 19.41 0.96 6.87
C THR A 95 19.85 -0.33 7.56
N LYS A 96 20.48 -0.20 8.74
CA LYS A 96 20.96 -1.36 9.53
C LYS A 96 19.87 -2.38 9.85
N ASN A 97 18.63 -1.94 10.03
CA ASN A 97 17.51 -2.84 10.30
C ASN A 97 17.17 -3.66 9.05
N LYS A 98 16.98 -3.01 7.90
CA LYS A 98 16.67 -3.70 6.64
C LYS A 98 17.78 -4.63 6.16
N ILE A 99 19.05 -4.29 6.42
CA ILE A 99 20.17 -5.19 6.11
C ILE A 99 20.05 -6.54 6.84
N LYS A 100 19.60 -6.54 8.10
CA LYS A 100 19.42 -7.79 8.85
C LYS A 100 18.36 -8.68 8.22
N ASP A 101 17.27 -8.09 7.74
CA ASP A 101 16.19 -8.82 7.08
C ASP A 101 16.67 -9.42 5.76
N GLN A 102 17.39 -8.64 4.94
CA GLN A 102 17.93 -9.09 3.65
C GLN A 102 19.02 -10.16 3.78
N LEU A 103 19.79 -10.13 4.88
CA LEU A 103 20.84 -11.10 5.17
C LEU A 103 20.36 -12.32 5.98
N ASN A 104 19.06 -12.46 6.21
CA ASN A 104 18.50 -13.61 6.89
C ASN A 104 18.36 -14.81 5.94
N PHE A 105 19.50 -15.40 5.57
CA PHE A 105 19.55 -16.55 4.67
C PHE A 105 18.93 -17.82 5.23
N ASP A 106 18.68 -17.90 6.55
CA ASP A 106 18.02 -19.07 7.16
C ASP A 106 16.50 -19.06 6.94
N SER A 107 15.93 -17.95 6.44
CA SER A 107 14.51 -17.90 6.09
C SER A 107 14.19 -18.86 4.94
N LYS A 108 13.03 -19.53 5.03
CA LYS A 108 12.51 -20.35 3.93
C LYS A 108 12.12 -19.53 2.70
N ASP A 109 11.75 -18.27 2.93
CA ASP A 109 11.35 -17.33 1.88
C ASP A 109 12.54 -16.60 1.25
N SER A 110 13.78 -16.98 1.63
CA SER A 110 14.97 -16.31 1.13
C SER A 110 15.25 -16.70 -0.33
N LEU A 111 15.17 -15.71 -1.21
CA LEU A 111 15.48 -15.84 -2.64
C LEU A 111 16.96 -16.18 -2.88
N ILE A 112 17.84 -15.66 -2.02
CA ILE A 112 19.30 -15.82 -2.13
C ILE A 112 19.82 -16.55 -0.89
N LYS A 113 20.59 -17.61 -1.09
CA LYS A 113 21.33 -18.31 -0.04
C LYS A 113 22.82 -18.06 -0.18
N GLU A 114 23.53 -18.11 0.94
CA GLU A 114 24.98 -18.01 0.99
C GLU A 114 25.60 -19.35 1.39
N SER A 115 26.75 -19.66 0.80
CA SER A 115 27.64 -20.72 1.28
C SER A 115 29.06 -20.50 0.77
N ASP A 116 30.02 -20.60 1.67
CA ASP A 116 31.46 -20.48 1.35
C ASP A 116 31.80 -19.19 0.60
N ASN A 117 31.19 -18.07 1.00
CA ASN A 117 31.27 -16.75 0.36
C ASN A 117 30.69 -16.68 -1.06
N LEU A 118 29.93 -17.69 -1.48
CA LEU A 118 29.23 -17.75 -2.75
C LEU A 118 27.74 -17.57 -2.55
N LEU A 119 27.10 -16.88 -3.49
CA LEU A 119 25.66 -16.65 -3.49
C LEU A 119 24.96 -17.59 -4.48
N TYR A 120 23.78 -18.03 -4.08
CA TYR A 120 22.92 -18.93 -4.84
C TYR A 120 21.51 -18.38 -4.86
N LEU A 121 20.87 -18.39 -6.02
CA LEU A 121 19.49 -17.93 -6.22
C LEU A 121 18.56 -19.13 -6.37
N ASN A 122 17.35 -19.08 -5.83
CA ASN A 122 16.38 -20.16 -5.97
C ASN A 122 16.10 -20.48 -7.45
N SER A 123 16.10 -21.76 -7.82
CA SER A 123 15.93 -22.18 -9.21
C SER A 123 14.55 -21.88 -9.79
N ASN A 124 13.50 -21.86 -8.96
CA ASN A 124 12.15 -21.53 -9.40
C ASN A 124 12.06 -20.05 -9.77
N ASP A 125 12.78 -19.20 -9.05
CA ASP A 125 12.86 -17.78 -9.35
C ASP A 125 13.72 -17.55 -10.59
N ALA A 126 14.80 -18.31 -10.79
CA ALA A 126 15.74 -18.18 -11.91
C ALA A 126 15.10 -18.17 -13.31
N GLU A 127 13.95 -18.85 -13.51
CA GLU A 127 13.22 -18.85 -14.77
C GLU A 127 12.57 -17.48 -15.09
N LEU A 128 12.10 -16.75 -14.06
CA LEU A 128 11.58 -15.38 -14.21
C LEU A 128 12.64 -14.38 -14.70
N PHE A 129 13.94 -14.64 -14.43
CA PHE A 129 15.06 -13.73 -14.75
C PHE A 129 15.27 -13.57 -16.25
N LYS A 130 14.93 -14.59 -17.05
CA LYS A 130 15.16 -14.55 -18.49
C LYS A 130 14.08 -13.79 -19.24
N GLU A 131 12.88 -13.68 -18.68
CA GLU A 131 11.70 -13.24 -19.42
C GLU A 131 11.25 -11.79 -19.14
N ILE A 132 11.55 -11.20 -17.97
CA ILE A 132 10.79 -9.98 -17.54
C ILE A 132 11.65 -8.72 -17.26
N PHE A 133 12.92 -8.83 -16.84
CA PHE A 133 13.57 -7.69 -16.14
C PHE A 133 14.97 -7.30 -16.61
N GLY A 134 15.36 -7.65 -17.83
CA GLY A 134 16.77 -7.52 -18.25
C GLY A 134 17.33 -6.09 -18.40
N LYS A 135 16.52 -5.02 -18.41
CA LYS A 135 16.98 -3.65 -18.75
C LYS A 135 16.07 -2.54 -18.21
N THR A 136 15.89 -2.47 -16.89
CA THR A 136 15.29 -1.28 -16.28
C THR A 136 16.31 -0.14 -16.24
N LYS A 137 15.85 1.10 -16.49
CA LYS A 137 16.66 2.31 -16.41
C LYS A 137 15.97 3.33 -15.52
N VAL A 138 16.66 3.74 -14.46
CA VAL A 138 16.24 4.82 -13.57
C VAL A 138 16.43 6.17 -14.25
N ASP A 139 15.42 7.04 -14.18
CA ASP A 139 15.57 8.46 -14.51
C ASP A 139 15.72 9.30 -13.26
N LEU A 140 16.97 9.60 -12.89
CA LEU A 140 17.28 10.44 -11.73
C LEU A 140 16.78 11.89 -11.87
N ASN A 141 16.41 12.34 -13.08
CA ASN A 141 15.81 13.66 -13.25
C ASN A 141 14.31 13.68 -12.91
N SER A 142 13.70 12.52 -12.71
CA SER A 142 12.30 12.36 -12.33
C SER A 142 12.10 12.20 -10.82
N ILE A 143 13.16 12.39 -10.03
CA ILE A 143 13.08 12.33 -8.58
C ILE A 143 12.23 13.51 -8.09
N ASP A 144 11.13 13.20 -7.43
CA ASP A 144 10.30 14.17 -6.70
C ASP A 144 10.39 13.88 -5.20
N VAL A 145 10.51 14.92 -4.38
CA VAL A 145 10.43 14.80 -2.92
C VAL A 145 8.97 15.02 -2.52
N ILE A 146 8.35 13.99 -1.94
CA ILE A 146 6.93 13.99 -1.56
C ILE A 146 6.76 14.59 -0.15
N THR A 147 7.60 14.16 0.79
CA THR A 147 7.62 14.66 2.17
C THR A 147 9.04 14.58 2.72
N LYS A 148 9.40 15.48 3.65
CA LYS A 148 10.73 15.52 4.26
C LYS A 148 10.69 15.94 5.72
N SER A 149 11.56 15.32 6.51
CA SER A 149 11.93 15.74 7.85
C SER A 149 13.43 16.04 7.89
N GLU A 150 13.98 16.35 9.06
CA GLU A 150 15.43 16.53 9.24
C GLU A 150 16.22 15.25 8.91
N ASN A 151 15.66 14.08 9.23
CA ASN A 151 16.35 12.79 9.16
C ASN A 151 15.75 11.82 8.14
N ALA A 152 14.66 12.15 7.47
CA ALA A 152 14.04 11.25 6.52
C ALA A 152 13.42 11.97 5.31
N LEU A 153 13.34 11.25 4.20
CA LEU A 153 12.77 11.71 2.93
C LEU A 153 11.84 10.62 2.40
N VAL A 154 10.70 11.02 1.86
CA VAL A 154 9.91 10.14 0.98
C VAL A 154 10.02 10.71 -0.42
N ILE A 155 10.44 9.85 -1.34
CA ILE A 155 10.68 10.23 -2.73
C ILE A 155 9.88 9.36 -3.68
N SER A 156 9.66 9.87 -4.88
CA SER A 156 9.28 9.06 -6.05
C SER A 156 10.26 9.26 -7.18
N TYR A 157 10.41 8.25 -8.03
CA TYR A 157 11.17 8.36 -9.28
C TYR A 157 10.63 7.39 -10.34
N LYS A 158 10.91 7.67 -11.60
CA LYS A 158 10.49 6.86 -12.75
C LYS A 158 11.56 5.87 -13.15
N THR A 159 11.08 4.67 -13.48
CA THR A 159 11.88 3.61 -14.06
C THR A 159 11.29 3.22 -15.42
N TYR A 160 12.18 3.06 -16.40
CA TYR A 160 11.85 2.67 -17.76
C TYR A 160 12.26 1.23 -17.99
N SER A 161 11.36 0.37 -18.43
CA SER A 161 11.74 -0.93 -18.96
C SER A 161 11.98 -0.82 -20.46
N SER A 162 13.04 -1.45 -20.96
CA SER A 162 13.20 -1.61 -22.42
C SER A 162 12.36 -2.76 -22.98
N ASP A 163 11.54 -3.41 -22.15
CA ASP A 163 10.73 -4.54 -22.55
C ASP A 163 9.45 -4.11 -23.28
N LEU A 164 9.05 -4.88 -24.30
CA LEU A 164 7.98 -4.51 -25.24
C LEU A 164 6.59 -4.46 -24.58
N PHE A 165 6.42 -5.12 -23.44
CA PHE A 165 5.15 -5.22 -22.71
C PHE A 165 4.88 -4.03 -21.78
N PHE A 166 5.91 -3.30 -21.34
CA PHE A 166 5.81 -2.14 -20.46
C PHE A 166 6.29 -0.88 -21.19
N LYS A 167 5.43 -0.35 -22.07
CA LYS A 167 5.79 0.85 -22.87
C LYS A 167 5.80 2.15 -22.06
N GLU A 168 5.14 2.17 -20.91
CA GLU A 168 5.06 3.35 -20.06
C GLU A 168 5.99 3.22 -18.85
N PRO A 169 6.64 4.32 -18.42
CA PRO A 169 7.43 4.29 -17.20
C PRO A 169 6.55 4.00 -16.00
N PHE A 170 7.05 3.20 -15.07
CA PHE A 170 6.43 3.03 -13.76
C PHE A 170 7.10 3.96 -12.75
N THR A 171 6.37 4.35 -11.71
CA THR A 171 6.87 5.21 -10.63
C THR A 171 7.09 4.36 -9.40
N ASP A 172 8.31 4.38 -8.88
CA ASP A 172 8.72 3.74 -7.63
C ASP A 172 8.75 4.79 -6.50
N TYR A 173 8.49 4.35 -5.27
CA TYR A 173 8.41 5.18 -4.08
C TYR A 173 9.24 4.61 -2.93
N LEU A 174 10.16 5.43 -2.41
CA LEU A 174 11.06 5.02 -1.33
C LEU A 174 10.96 5.93 -0.12
N VAL A 175 11.05 5.32 1.06
CA VAL A 175 11.32 6.00 2.32
C VAL A 175 12.82 5.88 2.59
N LEU A 176 13.49 7.02 2.66
CA LEU A 176 14.92 7.14 2.93
C LEU A 176 15.15 7.74 4.31
N VAL A 177 16.08 7.19 5.07
CA VAL A 177 16.47 7.67 6.40
C VAL A 177 17.96 7.99 6.42
N ASN A 178 18.32 9.11 7.06
CA ASN A 178 19.69 9.55 7.24
C ASN A 178 20.34 8.78 8.39
N GLU A 179 21.26 7.88 8.07
CA GLU A 179 22.13 7.23 9.04
C GLU A 179 23.58 7.67 8.83
N GLY A 180 24.08 8.52 9.73
CA GLY A 180 25.49 8.94 9.69
C GLY A 180 25.86 9.84 8.50
N GLY A 181 24.91 10.64 8.02
CA GLY A 181 25.11 11.58 6.91
C GLY A 181 24.79 11.00 5.53
N LYS A 182 24.26 9.77 5.46
CA LYS A 182 23.84 9.11 4.21
C LYS A 182 22.38 8.71 4.30
N PHE A 183 21.60 9.07 3.29
CA PHE A 183 20.24 8.60 3.13
C PHE A 183 20.23 7.17 2.57
N LEU A 184 19.60 6.27 3.31
CA LEU A 184 19.50 4.83 3.03
C LEU A 184 18.02 4.41 3.01
N VAL A 185 17.69 3.39 2.22
CA VAL A 185 16.34 2.85 2.10
C VAL A 185 15.92 2.20 3.42
N GLU A 186 14.87 2.75 4.03
CA GLU A 186 14.20 2.19 5.20
C GLU A 186 12.93 1.45 4.80
N ASP A 187 12.17 1.89 3.78
CA ASP A 187 10.95 1.19 3.37
C ASP A 187 10.55 1.51 1.92
N VAL A 188 9.62 0.70 1.40
CA VAL A 188 9.03 0.84 0.06
C VAL A 188 7.53 0.99 0.22
N ILE A 189 6.94 2.01 -0.42
CA ILE A 189 5.50 2.30 -0.29
C ILE A 189 4.71 2.03 -1.58
N ASP A 190 5.31 1.33 -2.55
CA ASP A 190 4.70 0.97 -3.84
C ASP A 190 3.39 0.19 -3.73
N LYS A 191 3.12 -0.42 -2.58
CA LYS A 191 1.83 -1.09 -2.28
C LYS A 191 0.64 -0.12 -2.18
N TYR A 192 0.91 1.17 -2.02
CA TYR A 192 -0.11 2.19 -1.90
C TYR A 192 -0.25 2.97 -3.21
N SER A 193 -1.48 3.36 -3.54
CA SER A 193 -1.71 4.29 -4.64
C SER A 193 -1.53 5.72 -4.15
N ILE A 194 -0.86 6.56 -4.95
CA ILE A 194 -0.77 7.99 -4.65
C ILE A 194 -2.09 8.67 -5.05
N PRO A 195 -2.71 9.44 -4.14
CA PRO A 195 -3.89 10.25 -4.45
C PRO A 195 -3.59 11.30 -5.52
N ASP A 196 -4.61 11.71 -6.26
CA ASP A 196 -4.44 12.86 -7.16
C ASP A 196 -4.38 14.19 -6.38
N ASN A 197 -4.01 15.27 -7.07
CA ASN A 197 -3.86 16.59 -6.44
C ASN A 197 -5.16 17.13 -5.84
N GLU A 198 -6.33 16.78 -6.40
CA GLU A 198 -7.61 17.23 -5.89
C GLU A 198 -7.92 16.54 -4.56
N GLU A 199 -7.65 15.23 -4.47
CA GLU A 199 -7.77 14.45 -3.24
C GLU A 199 -6.80 14.94 -2.16
N ILE A 200 -5.53 15.18 -2.51
CA ILE A 200 -4.53 15.72 -1.58
C ILE A 200 -5.00 17.06 -0.99
N LEU A 201 -5.52 17.96 -1.82
CA LEU A 201 -6.01 19.26 -1.37
C LEU A 201 -7.20 19.12 -0.41
N LYS A 202 -8.20 18.31 -0.79
CA LYS A 202 -9.38 18.06 0.06
C LYS A 202 -9.00 17.49 1.43
N ILE A 203 -8.10 16.51 1.46
CA ILE A 203 -7.67 15.85 2.70
C ILE A 203 -6.83 16.81 3.56
N SER A 204 -5.96 17.58 2.92
CA SER A 204 -5.14 18.58 3.60
C SER A 204 -5.98 19.68 4.25
N GLU A 205 -6.99 20.19 3.54
CA GLU A 205 -7.95 21.16 4.08
C GLU A 205 -8.78 20.57 5.23
N HIS A 206 -9.27 19.34 5.07
CA HIS A 206 -10.10 18.66 6.07
C HIS A 206 -9.40 18.48 7.42
N PHE A 207 -8.13 18.07 7.40
CA PHE A 207 -7.33 17.90 8.62
C PHE A 207 -6.56 19.16 9.02
N ASN A 208 -6.71 20.27 8.29
CA ASN A 208 -5.92 21.49 8.46
C ASN A 208 -4.41 21.17 8.51
N LEU A 209 -3.95 20.31 7.59
CA LEU A 209 -2.55 19.97 7.47
C LEU A 209 -1.82 21.23 7.01
N GLY A 210 -0.90 21.70 7.84
CA GLY A 210 -0.04 22.83 7.47
C GLY A 210 0.73 22.50 6.20
N SER A 211 1.15 23.53 5.46
CA SER A 211 2.01 23.39 4.28
C SER A 211 3.43 22.89 4.62
N GLU A 212 3.72 22.59 5.89
CA GLU A 212 4.98 21.99 6.29
C GLU A 212 4.93 20.49 5.98
N ASN A 213 5.64 20.14 4.90
CA ASN A 213 5.79 18.85 4.21
C ASN A 213 6.31 17.71 5.10
N SER A 214 5.71 17.47 6.26
CA SER A 214 5.97 16.34 7.16
C SER A 214 4.94 15.23 7.01
N ASN A 215 3.83 15.51 6.30
CA ASN A 215 2.75 14.57 6.12
C ASN A 215 2.80 13.93 4.73
N LEU A 216 2.56 12.63 4.67
CA LEU A 216 2.39 11.85 3.45
C LEU A 216 0.96 11.35 3.39
N ILE A 217 0.25 11.65 2.30
CA ILE A 217 -1.12 11.19 2.09
C ILE A 217 -1.10 10.03 1.09
N LEU A 218 -1.57 8.86 1.51
CA LEU A 218 -1.64 7.66 0.68
C LEU A 218 -3.08 7.17 0.57
N ARG A 219 -3.46 6.67 -0.60
CA ARG A 219 -4.71 5.96 -0.80
C ARG A 219 -4.53 4.50 -0.36
N GLY A 220 -5.55 3.94 0.29
CA GLY A 220 -5.60 2.52 0.62
C GLY A 220 -5.53 1.60 -0.61
N SER A 221 -4.91 0.42 -0.45
CA SER A 221 -5.14 -0.71 -1.35
C SER A 221 -6.60 -1.15 -1.16
N GLY A 222 -7.32 -1.44 -2.25
CA GLY A 222 -8.73 -1.84 -2.19
C GLY A 222 -9.65 -1.17 -3.22
N SER A 223 -9.17 -0.14 -3.94
CA SER A 223 -10.01 0.62 -4.90
C SER A 223 -10.29 -0.10 -6.24
N SER A 224 -10.11 -1.42 -6.33
CA SER A 224 -10.18 -2.16 -7.61
C SER A 224 -11.60 -2.45 -8.07
N PHE A 225 -12.59 -2.36 -7.16
CA PHE A 225 -13.99 -2.47 -7.54
C PHE A 225 -14.52 -1.08 -7.90
N ASN A 226 -14.88 -0.89 -9.17
CA ASN A 226 -15.44 0.35 -9.73
C ASN A 226 -16.72 0.88 -9.02
N ASN A 227 -17.19 0.20 -7.99
CA ASN A 227 -18.45 0.46 -7.28
C ASN A 227 -18.26 0.72 -5.76
N ALA A 228 -17.02 0.91 -5.27
CA ALA A 228 -16.79 1.17 -3.85
C ALA A 228 -17.47 2.49 -3.41
N SER A 229 -18.39 2.43 -2.44
CA SER A 229 -19.15 3.61 -1.94
C SER A 229 -18.27 4.78 -1.46
N LYS A 230 -17.03 4.48 -1.05
CA LYS A 230 -16.04 5.45 -0.57
C LYS A 230 -14.62 4.91 -0.71
N THR A 231 -13.66 5.81 -0.87
CA THR A 231 -12.22 5.50 -0.91
C THR A 231 -11.58 5.96 0.40
N PHE A 232 -10.75 5.13 1.04
CA PHE A 232 -10.02 5.57 2.24
C PHE A 232 -8.61 6.04 1.96
N PHE A 233 -8.16 6.94 2.84
CA PHE A 233 -6.86 7.58 2.79
C PHE A 233 -6.22 7.54 4.17
N LYS A 234 -4.89 7.43 4.17
CA LYS A 234 -4.03 7.50 5.33
C LYS A 234 -3.18 8.75 5.25
N VAL A 235 -3.12 9.49 6.34
CA VAL A 235 -2.15 10.57 6.52
C VAL A 235 -1.09 10.08 7.48
N TYR A 236 0.11 9.88 6.96
CA TYR A 236 1.28 9.53 7.73
C TYR A 236 2.03 10.80 8.10
N GLU A 237 2.57 10.84 9.31
CA GLU A 237 3.58 11.82 9.72
C GLU A 237 4.95 11.15 9.67
N LEU A 238 5.89 11.82 9.00
CA LEU A 238 7.28 11.39 8.97
C LEU A 238 7.99 11.91 10.22
N LYS A 239 8.13 11.04 11.22
CA LYS A 239 8.72 11.38 12.51
C LYS A 239 10.01 10.62 12.71
N ASP A 240 11.08 11.36 12.96
CA ASP A 240 12.46 10.84 13.06
C ASP A 240 12.81 9.98 11.84
N ASN A 241 12.65 8.66 11.97
CA ASN A 241 13.04 7.65 11.00
C ASN A 241 11.88 6.74 10.54
N SER A 242 10.62 7.07 10.86
CA SER A 242 9.46 6.22 10.55
C SER A 242 8.24 7.01 10.10
N LEU A 243 7.41 6.36 9.27
CA LEU A 243 6.08 6.83 8.91
C LEU A 243 5.07 6.33 9.96
N GLU A 244 4.48 7.24 10.73
CA GLU A 244 3.43 6.92 11.70
C GLU A 244 2.07 7.36 11.14
N ILE A 245 1.06 6.48 11.15
CA ILE A 245 -0.29 6.88 10.74
C ILE A 245 -0.85 7.85 11.80
N LYS A 246 -1.09 9.09 11.38
CA LYS A 246 -1.63 10.16 12.23
C LYS A 246 -3.14 10.29 12.09
N TYR A 247 -3.63 10.24 10.85
CA TYR A 247 -5.05 10.34 10.54
C TYR A 247 -5.46 9.33 9.47
N ALA A 248 -6.75 9.00 9.46
CA ALA A 248 -7.38 8.25 8.39
C ALA A 248 -8.75 8.86 8.08
N CYS A 249 -9.13 8.88 6.81
CA CYS A 249 -10.44 9.34 6.37
C CYS A 249 -10.98 8.51 5.22
N ALA A 250 -12.28 8.61 4.97
CA ALA A 250 -12.92 8.14 3.75
C ALA A 250 -13.55 9.30 2.97
N LEU A 251 -13.27 9.35 1.68
CA LEU A 251 -13.96 10.25 0.75
C LEU A 251 -15.10 9.47 0.09
N PRO A 252 -16.36 9.86 0.31
CA PRO A 252 -17.50 9.25 -0.35
C PRO A 252 -17.50 9.53 -1.85
N GLN A 253 -18.02 8.60 -2.66
CA GLN A 253 -18.20 8.84 -4.10
C GLN A 253 -19.20 9.96 -4.38
N ASN A 254 -20.23 10.10 -3.54
CA ASN A 254 -21.16 11.22 -3.61
C ASN A 254 -20.48 12.50 -3.07
N PRO A 255 -20.15 13.50 -3.91
CA PRO A 255 -19.38 14.67 -3.50
C PRO A 255 -20.16 15.61 -2.56
N ASN A 256 -21.46 15.38 -2.36
CA ASN A 256 -22.27 16.14 -1.41
C ASN A 256 -22.17 15.61 0.02
N LEU A 257 -21.65 14.40 0.21
CA LEU A 257 -21.43 13.83 1.54
C LEU A 257 -20.09 14.33 2.10
N PRO A 258 -20.02 14.62 3.41
CA PRO A 258 -18.79 15.09 4.03
C PRO A 258 -17.73 13.99 4.08
N ILE A 259 -16.46 14.40 4.14
CA ILE A 259 -15.35 13.50 4.42
C ILE A 259 -15.54 12.88 5.81
N GLU A 260 -15.45 11.55 5.88
CA GLU A 260 -15.62 10.78 7.11
C GLU A 260 -14.27 10.58 7.79
N ASN A 261 -14.15 10.94 9.07
CA ASN A 261 -12.99 10.57 9.88
C ASN A 261 -13.08 9.09 10.26
N LEU A 262 -12.00 8.35 10.03
CA LEU A 262 -11.89 6.94 10.42
C LEU A 262 -11.04 6.82 11.69
N GLU A 263 -11.39 5.85 12.53
CA GLU A 263 -10.64 5.57 13.75
C GLU A 263 -9.45 4.67 13.46
N ILE A 264 -8.36 4.89 14.20
CA ILE A 264 -7.14 4.09 14.12
C ILE A 264 -6.99 3.34 15.46
N GLU A 265 -6.90 2.02 15.40
CA GLU A 265 -6.69 1.13 16.54
C GLU A 265 -5.47 0.26 16.24
N ASP A 266 -4.45 0.29 17.11
CA ASP A 266 -3.20 -0.45 16.92
C ASP A 266 -2.53 -0.26 15.54
N GLY A 267 -2.63 0.94 14.97
CA GLY A 267 -2.08 1.25 13.64
C GLY A 267 -2.90 0.72 12.46
N GLN A 268 -4.12 0.23 12.70
CA GLN A 268 -5.05 -0.26 11.69
C GLN A 268 -6.28 0.65 11.60
N ILE A 269 -6.90 0.75 10.44
CA ILE A 269 -8.07 1.60 10.23
C ILE A 269 -9.34 0.81 10.51
N LEU A 270 -10.08 1.21 11.55
CA LEU A 270 -11.36 0.61 11.89
C LEU A 270 -12.39 0.94 10.81
N ASN A 271 -13.00 -0.11 10.28
CA ASN A 271 -14.07 -0.03 9.31
C ASN A 271 -15.31 0.59 9.94
N SER A 272 -15.76 1.74 9.41
CA SER A 272 -16.88 2.45 10.01
C SER A 272 -18.22 1.74 9.84
N TYR A 273 -18.40 0.89 8.82
CA TYR A 273 -19.58 0.03 8.70
C TYR A 273 -19.58 -1.05 9.77
N PHE A 274 -18.42 -1.67 10.04
CA PHE A 274 -18.26 -2.63 11.13
C PHE A 274 -18.67 -1.98 12.46
N LYS A 275 -18.13 -0.80 12.75
CA LYS A 275 -18.43 -0.08 14.01
C LYS A 275 -19.91 0.26 14.16
N LYS A 276 -20.59 0.66 13.08
CA LYS A 276 -22.03 0.97 13.10
C LYS A 276 -22.89 -0.26 13.34
N LEU A 277 -22.59 -1.36 12.65
CA LEU A 277 -23.33 -2.63 12.77
C LEU A 277 -23.04 -3.38 14.07
N TYR A 278 -21.82 -3.25 14.57
CA TYR A 278 -21.33 -4.01 15.70
C TYR A 278 -20.41 -3.16 16.59
N PRO A 279 -20.97 -2.23 17.38
CA PRO A 279 -20.20 -1.24 18.15
C PRO A 279 -19.48 -1.82 19.38
N ASN A 280 -19.78 -3.05 19.77
CA ASN A 280 -19.17 -3.69 20.93
C ASN A 280 -17.75 -4.16 20.56
N ASN A 281 -16.72 -3.63 21.23
CA ASN A 281 -15.32 -3.95 20.98
C ASN A 281 -14.92 -5.29 21.64
N ASP A 282 -15.47 -6.39 21.13
CA ASP A 282 -15.07 -7.75 21.49
C ASP A 282 -13.98 -8.30 20.53
N ASN A 283 -13.71 -9.61 20.60
CA ASN A 283 -12.73 -10.29 19.76
C ASN A 283 -13.21 -10.56 18.31
N THR A 284 -14.35 -10.00 17.88
CA THR A 284 -14.87 -10.14 16.51
C THR A 284 -13.98 -9.37 15.54
N LYS A 285 -13.55 -10.03 14.47
CA LYS A 285 -12.73 -9.47 13.40
C LYS A 285 -13.48 -9.32 12.09
N MET A 286 -14.63 -9.97 11.96
CA MET A 286 -15.41 -9.98 10.73
C MET A 286 -16.90 -10.07 11.01
N LEU A 287 -17.69 -9.23 10.32
CA LEU A 287 -19.12 -9.41 10.18
C LEU A 287 -19.39 -10.07 8.83
N ILE A 288 -20.33 -11.00 8.82
CA ILE A 288 -20.75 -11.66 7.58
C ILE A 288 -22.25 -11.85 7.58
N THR A 289 -22.87 -11.67 6.43
CA THR A 289 -24.28 -12.01 6.20
C THR A 289 -24.40 -12.81 4.93
N VAL A 290 -25.36 -13.73 4.92
CA VAL A 290 -25.83 -14.37 3.69
C VAL A 290 -26.75 -13.36 2.99
N ALA A 291 -26.57 -13.13 1.70
CA ALA A 291 -27.48 -12.31 0.93
C ALA A 291 -28.79 -13.07 0.70
N GLU A 292 -29.92 -12.43 0.99
CA GLU A 292 -31.25 -13.01 0.77
C GLU A 292 -31.86 -12.47 -0.53
N ASN A 293 -32.63 -13.30 -1.23
CA ASN A 293 -33.37 -12.84 -2.41
C ASN A 293 -34.46 -11.84 -1.96
N THR A 294 -34.27 -10.57 -2.32
CA THR A 294 -35.13 -9.46 -1.89
C THR A 294 -36.51 -9.47 -2.53
N GLU A 295 -36.70 -10.19 -3.65
CA GLU A 295 -38.00 -10.39 -4.29
C GLU A 295 -39.02 -11.12 -3.40
N ASN A 296 -38.55 -11.89 -2.41
CA ASN A 296 -39.42 -12.65 -1.49
C ASN A 296 -39.72 -11.90 -0.18
N THR A 297 -39.42 -10.60 -0.12
CA THR A 297 -39.36 -9.86 1.14
C THR A 297 -40.10 -8.53 1.00
N ASN A 298 -40.64 -7.99 2.10
CA ASN A 298 -41.31 -6.67 2.09
C ASN A 298 -40.33 -5.49 2.10
N TYR A 299 -39.04 -5.73 1.84
CA TYR A 299 -38.02 -4.70 1.81
C TYR A 299 -37.98 -4.08 0.41
N SER A 300 -38.36 -2.80 0.31
CA SER A 300 -38.27 -2.04 -0.92
C SER A 300 -37.05 -1.11 -0.82
N PRO A 301 -35.94 -1.42 -1.51
CA PRO A 301 -34.77 -0.54 -1.52
C PRO A 301 -35.13 0.83 -2.09
N LYS A 302 -34.44 1.88 -1.64
CA LYS A 302 -34.73 3.25 -2.07
C LYS A 302 -34.27 3.55 -3.50
N THR A 303 -33.30 2.81 -4.03
CA THR A 303 -32.88 2.94 -5.45
C THR A 303 -32.48 1.59 -6.06
N GLU A 304 -32.90 1.32 -7.31
CA GLU A 304 -32.62 0.07 -8.05
C GLU A 304 -31.12 -0.13 -8.37
N GLU A 305 -30.34 0.96 -8.47
CA GLU A 305 -28.91 0.94 -8.84
C GLU A 305 -28.00 0.44 -7.70
N GLN A 306 -28.51 0.37 -6.46
CA GLN A 306 -27.76 -0.04 -5.25
C GLN A 306 -27.41 -1.53 -5.18
N TYR A 307 -28.17 -2.39 -5.87
CA TYR A 307 -27.86 -3.81 -5.97
C TYR A 307 -26.70 -4.09 -6.91
N VAL A 308 -26.46 -3.21 -7.89
CA VAL A 308 -25.47 -3.40 -8.96
C VAL A 308 -24.03 -3.43 -8.43
N ILE A 309 -23.81 -2.83 -7.26
CA ILE A 309 -22.51 -2.77 -6.58
C ILE A 309 -22.02 -4.16 -6.16
N TYR A 310 -22.95 -5.09 -5.88
CA TYR A 310 -22.66 -6.47 -5.50
C TYR A 310 -23.14 -7.49 -6.56
N SER A 311 -23.84 -7.05 -7.62
CA SER A 311 -24.59 -7.90 -8.56
C SER A 311 -23.77 -8.63 -9.65
N SER A 312 -22.49 -8.89 -9.48
CA SER A 312 -21.84 -9.95 -10.28
C SER A 312 -22.23 -11.37 -9.80
N PHE A 313 -23.21 -11.43 -8.90
CA PHE A 313 -24.09 -12.56 -8.65
C PHE A 313 -24.75 -13.03 -9.95
N ASN A 314 -24.09 -13.96 -10.65
CA ASN A 314 -24.72 -14.67 -11.75
C ASN A 314 -26.00 -15.32 -11.22
N SER A 315 -27.13 -14.96 -11.80
CA SER A 315 -28.47 -15.54 -11.58
C SER A 315 -28.58 -17.00 -12.06
N GLY A 316 -27.50 -17.77 -11.99
CA GLY A 316 -27.39 -19.16 -12.39
C GLY A 316 -27.06 -20.04 -11.19
N ASN A 317 -28.10 -20.70 -10.65
CA ASN A 317 -28.05 -21.93 -9.85
C ASN A 317 -26.64 -22.39 -9.39
N GLY A 318 -26.15 -21.87 -8.26
CA GLY A 318 -25.00 -22.47 -7.59
C GLY A 318 -24.33 -21.58 -6.54
N SER A 319 -24.23 -22.11 -5.30
CA SER A 319 -23.49 -21.60 -4.13
C SER A 319 -23.96 -20.24 -3.57
N GLY A 320 -23.86 -20.06 -2.24
CA GLY A 320 -24.45 -18.90 -1.56
C GLY A 320 -23.76 -17.57 -1.93
N GLU A 321 -24.46 -16.48 -1.67
CA GLU A 321 -23.99 -15.11 -1.82
C GLU A 321 -23.81 -14.49 -0.44
N TYR A 322 -22.71 -13.78 -0.22
CA TYR A 322 -22.34 -13.26 1.10
C TYR A 322 -21.83 -11.84 1.00
N ILE A 323 -22.13 -11.04 2.02
CA ILE A 323 -21.51 -9.73 2.25
C ILE A 323 -20.59 -9.86 3.46
N VAL A 324 -19.34 -9.47 3.28
CA VAL A 324 -18.28 -9.55 4.29
C VAL A 324 -17.80 -8.15 4.63
N ILE A 325 -17.80 -7.83 5.92
CA ILE A 325 -17.34 -6.54 6.44
C ILE A 325 -16.20 -6.81 7.42
N PRO A 326 -14.93 -6.61 7.02
CA PRO A 326 -13.79 -6.78 7.91
C PRO A 326 -13.79 -5.69 8.99
N LYS A 327 -13.26 -5.98 10.18
CA LYS A 327 -13.07 -4.97 11.22
C LYS A 327 -12.10 -3.88 10.77
N TYR A 328 -11.05 -4.23 10.02
CA TYR A 328 -10.03 -3.30 9.54
C TYR A 328 -9.92 -3.33 8.02
N VAL A 329 -9.90 -2.15 7.39
CA VAL A 329 -9.88 -1.99 5.91
C VAL A 329 -8.47 -2.01 5.29
N ASP A 330 -7.43 -2.12 6.09
CA ASP A 330 -6.03 -1.95 5.63
C ASP A 330 -5.11 -3.11 6.07
N SER A 331 -5.70 -4.24 6.43
CA SER A 331 -5.02 -5.28 7.17
C SER A 331 -4.53 -6.45 6.31
N GLY A 332 -5.21 -6.75 5.19
CA GLY A 332 -4.92 -7.92 4.35
C GLY A 332 -4.99 -9.27 5.09
N PHE A 333 -5.46 -9.28 6.34
CA PHE A 333 -5.42 -10.44 7.23
C PHE A 333 -6.53 -11.44 6.97
N ILE A 334 -7.66 -10.97 6.42
CA ILE A 334 -8.76 -11.85 6.00
C ILE A 334 -8.58 -12.17 4.53
N GLN A 335 -8.50 -13.47 4.23
CA GLN A 335 -8.22 -13.96 2.89
C GLN A 335 -9.25 -15.01 2.48
N LEU A 336 -9.51 -15.07 1.17
CA LEU A 336 -10.35 -16.05 0.52
C LEU A 336 -9.50 -16.99 -0.31
N LYS A 337 -9.75 -18.30 -0.21
CA LYS A 337 -9.22 -19.30 -1.12
C LYS A 337 -10.36 -19.98 -1.87
N ASN A 338 -10.31 -19.93 -3.20
CA ASN A 338 -11.19 -20.73 -4.03
C ASN A 338 -10.62 -22.16 -4.13
N TYR A 339 -11.45 -23.18 -3.93
CA TYR A 339 -11.03 -24.58 -4.04
C TYR A 339 -10.52 -24.98 -5.43
N LYS A 340 -10.89 -24.22 -6.47
CA LYS A 340 -10.57 -24.52 -7.87
C LYS A 340 -9.43 -23.68 -8.45
N GLU A 341 -8.98 -22.65 -7.75
CA GLU A 341 -7.96 -21.72 -8.23
C GLU A 341 -6.74 -21.72 -7.31
N ASN A 342 -5.56 -21.69 -7.91
CA ASN A 342 -4.32 -21.46 -7.17
C ASN A 342 -4.17 -19.96 -6.94
N GLY A 343 -4.73 -19.46 -5.83
CA GLY A 343 -4.63 -18.05 -5.47
C GLY A 343 -5.41 -17.72 -4.20
N PHE A 344 -5.03 -16.60 -3.58
CA PHE A 344 -5.74 -16.01 -2.46
C PHE A 344 -6.21 -14.61 -2.82
N PHE A 345 -7.42 -14.24 -2.41
CA PHE A 345 -7.93 -12.88 -2.53
C PHE A 345 -7.95 -12.24 -1.15
N GLN A 346 -7.45 -11.02 -1.02
CA GLN A 346 -7.52 -10.26 0.22
C GLN A 346 -8.86 -9.53 0.32
N LEU A 347 -9.42 -9.46 1.52
CA LEU A 347 -10.64 -8.69 1.81
C LEU A 347 -10.26 -7.40 2.52
N ASP A 348 -9.71 -6.45 1.77
CA ASP A 348 -9.20 -5.15 2.25
C ASP A 348 -10.07 -3.95 1.81
N ASP A 349 -11.34 -4.17 1.48
CA ASP A 349 -12.32 -3.09 1.28
C ASP A 349 -13.25 -2.94 2.50
N PHE A 350 -13.91 -1.78 2.61
CA PHE A 350 -14.98 -1.52 3.56
C PHE A 350 -16.07 -2.59 3.52
N ILE A 351 -16.42 -3.07 2.33
CA ILE A 351 -17.42 -4.12 2.14
C ILE A 351 -17.02 -4.99 0.96
N ASN A 352 -17.08 -6.30 1.15
CA ASN A 352 -16.65 -7.28 0.16
C ASN A 352 -17.83 -8.21 -0.18
N GLY A 353 -18.20 -8.27 -1.46
CA GLY A 353 -19.17 -9.24 -1.96
C GLY A 353 -18.47 -10.55 -2.31
N VAL A 354 -19.01 -11.69 -1.85
CA VAL A 354 -18.46 -13.02 -2.12
C VAL A 354 -19.54 -13.92 -2.68
N SER A 355 -19.35 -14.44 -3.88
CA SER A 355 -20.26 -15.38 -4.55
C SER A 355 -19.55 -16.70 -4.80
N GLY A 356 -19.95 -17.77 -4.09
CA GLY A 356 -19.33 -19.07 -4.25
C GLY A 356 -19.00 -19.82 -2.97
N ASP A 357 -18.42 -21.00 -3.17
CA ASP A 357 -17.87 -21.84 -2.11
C ASP A 357 -16.38 -21.52 -1.92
N TYR A 358 -16.07 -20.77 -0.86
CA TYR A 358 -14.70 -20.38 -0.50
C TYR A 358 -14.36 -20.88 0.89
N THR A 359 -13.05 -21.06 1.12
CA THR A 359 -12.50 -21.02 2.48
C THR A 359 -12.15 -19.59 2.81
N ILE A 360 -12.68 -19.08 3.91
CA ILE A 360 -12.33 -17.79 4.50
C ILE A 360 -11.46 -18.07 5.72
N PHE A 361 -10.32 -17.38 5.82
CA PHE A 361 -9.44 -17.54 6.96
C PHE A 361 -8.78 -16.22 7.35
N SER A 362 -8.37 -16.14 8.61
CA SER A 362 -7.59 -15.03 9.15
C SER A 362 -6.16 -15.49 9.43
N ASN A 363 -5.20 -14.86 8.76
CA ASN A 363 -3.76 -15.03 9.01
C ASN A 363 -3.20 -14.02 10.03
N ASP A 364 -4.09 -13.39 10.80
CA ASP A 364 -3.66 -12.45 11.83
C ASP A 364 -2.91 -13.18 12.94
N SER A 365 -1.72 -12.67 13.27
CA SER A 365 -0.90 -13.15 14.39
C SER A 365 -1.54 -12.90 15.76
N LYS A 366 -2.54 -12.01 15.85
CA LYS A 366 -3.37 -11.80 17.05
C LYS A 366 -4.53 -12.80 17.04
N GLU A 367 -4.87 -13.41 18.17
CA GLU A 367 -6.03 -14.33 18.28
C GLU A 367 -7.38 -13.58 18.33
N PRO A 368 -8.52 -14.15 17.88
CA PRO A 368 -8.67 -15.49 17.31
C PRO A 368 -8.23 -15.56 15.85
N ALA A 369 -7.44 -16.58 15.51
CA ALA A 369 -7.34 -17.06 14.14
C ALA A 369 -8.58 -17.93 13.81
N PHE A 370 -9.09 -17.82 12.58
CA PHE A 370 -10.22 -18.65 12.14
C PHE A 370 -9.99 -19.15 10.72
N GLU A 371 -10.59 -20.29 10.41
CA GLU A 371 -10.72 -20.85 9.07
C GLU A 371 -12.09 -21.52 9.00
N PHE A 372 -12.90 -21.17 8.02
CA PHE A 372 -14.20 -21.78 7.80
C PHE A 372 -14.60 -21.69 6.33
N LYS A 373 -15.58 -22.47 5.94
CA LYS A 373 -16.12 -22.46 4.59
C LYS A 373 -17.41 -21.67 4.54
N THR A 374 -17.69 -21.03 3.41
CA THR A 374 -18.96 -20.31 3.25
C THR A 374 -20.20 -21.22 3.42
N GLU A 375 -20.09 -22.53 3.15
CA GLU A 375 -21.13 -23.52 3.44
C GLU A 375 -21.46 -23.67 4.94
N ASP A 376 -20.48 -23.44 5.83
CA ASP A 376 -20.63 -23.59 7.28
C ASP A 376 -21.61 -22.56 7.85
N LEU A 377 -21.70 -21.39 7.21
CA LEU A 377 -22.61 -20.31 7.59
C LEU A 377 -24.08 -20.72 7.45
N LYS A 378 -24.42 -21.52 6.43
CA LYS A 378 -25.79 -22.03 6.23
C LYS A 378 -26.22 -22.97 7.35
N ASN A 379 -25.26 -23.60 8.03
CA ASN A 379 -25.47 -24.52 9.13
C ASN A 379 -25.30 -23.85 10.51
N ASN A 380 -25.15 -22.52 10.56
CA ASN A 380 -24.85 -21.75 11.79
C ASN A 380 -23.59 -22.21 12.53
N ILE A 381 -22.60 -22.75 11.80
CA ILE A 381 -21.29 -23.07 12.34
C ILE A 381 -20.43 -21.82 12.13
N ILE A 382 -20.27 -21.03 13.18
CA ILE A 382 -19.55 -19.75 13.13
C ILE A 382 -18.32 -19.87 14.04
N PRO A 383 -17.10 -19.71 13.51
CA PRO A 383 -15.89 -19.74 14.34
C PRO A 383 -15.78 -18.49 15.22
N ASP A 384 -14.99 -18.60 16.28
CA ASP A 384 -14.64 -17.44 17.11
C ASP A 384 -13.99 -16.34 16.26
N GLY A 385 -14.34 -15.09 16.53
CA GLY A 385 -13.89 -13.94 15.74
C GLY A 385 -14.76 -13.61 14.53
N VAL A 386 -15.78 -14.41 14.23
CA VAL A 386 -16.74 -14.15 13.13
C VAL A 386 -18.13 -13.95 13.71
N LYS A 387 -18.86 -12.96 13.21
CA LYS A 387 -20.23 -12.66 13.62
C LYS A 387 -21.19 -12.68 12.44
N LEU A 388 -22.22 -13.53 12.51
CA LEU A 388 -23.37 -13.40 11.64
C LEU A 388 -24.20 -12.17 12.03
N VAL A 389 -24.44 -11.30 11.05
CA VAL A 389 -25.27 -10.10 11.19
C VAL A 389 -26.52 -10.21 10.30
N ASN A 390 -27.54 -9.41 10.59
CA ASN A 390 -28.76 -9.40 9.81
C ASN A 390 -28.52 -8.70 8.46
N TYR A 391 -28.98 -9.33 7.38
CA TYR A 391 -28.83 -8.81 6.02
C TYR A 391 -29.45 -7.41 5.83
N TYR A 392 -30.62 -7.14 6.40
CA TYR A 392 -31.30 -5.86 6.25
C TYR A 392 -30.65 -4.73 7.04
N ASP A 393 -30.05 -5.03 8.19
CA ASP A 393 -29.26 -4.03 8.93
C ASP A 393 -28.06 -3.57 8.10
N VAL A 394 -27.41 -4.52 7.39
CA VAL A 394 -26.32 -4.21 6.45
C VAL A 394 -26.83 -3.34 5.29
N LEU A 395 -27.96 -3.70 4.68
CA LEU A 395 -28.55 -2.91 3.59
C LEU A 395 -28.94 -1.49 4.03
N ASN A 396 -29.56 -1.33 5.20
CA ASN A 396 -29.96 -0.01 5.70
C ASN A 396 -28.75 0.92 5.88
N ILE A 397 -27.65 0.41 6.45
CA ILE A 397 -26.43 1.19 6.65
C ILE A 397 -25.74 1.54 5.31
N LEU A 398 -25.86 0.65 4.32
CA LEU A 398 -25.40 0.91 2.96
C LEU A 398 -26.19 2.03 2.28
N GLU A 399 -27.52 2.04 2.43
CA GLU A 399 -28.38 3.09 1.89
C GLU A 399 -28.11 4.46 2.51
N GLU A 400 -27.72 4.53 3.79
CA GLU A 400 -27.36 5.78 4.46
C GLU A 400 -26.03 6.38 3.96
N ALA A 401 -25.19 5.59 3.29
CA ALA A 401 -23.85 5.98 2.86
C ALA A 401 -23.76 6.42 1.39
N LEU A 402 -24.89 6.44 0.69
CA LEU A 402 -25.04 6.85 -0.71
C LEU A 402 -25.84 8.15 -0.79
#